data_AF-A0A537EX89-F1
#
_entry.id   AF-A0A537EX89-F1
#
_cell.length_a   1.000
_cell.length_b   1.000
_cell.length_c   1.000
_cell.angle_alpha   90.00
_cell.angle_beta   90.00
_cell.angle_gamma   90.00
#
_symmetry.space_group_name_H-M   'P 1'
#
loop_
_entity.id
_entity.type
_entity.pdbx_description
1 polymer ?
#
loop_
_entity_poly.entity_id
_entity_poly.type
_entity_poly.pdbx_seq_one_letter_code
_entity_poly.pdbx_strand_id
1 'polypeptide(L)' 'MVRKILTRLAVAKKASSSEGTVYRSPRIYLPTKLTDDSSFPFREGDLLSIKVDGRKLVVQRAQKSQTQLASSPDIRQKQ' A
#
# COMPACT_ATOMS: atom_id res chain seq x y z
N MET A 1 -3.67 -18.95 -14.13
CA MET A 1 -2.40 -18.44 -13.58
C MET A 1 -1.98 -17.18 -14.30
N VAL A 2 -2.35 -16.03 -13.74
CA VAL A 2 -1.87 -14.71 -14.20
C VAL A 2 -0.57 -14.37 -13.46
N ARG A 3 0.55 -14.29 -14.19
CA ARG A 3 1.88 -14.03 -13.58
C ARG A 3 2.26 -12.55 -13.53
N LYS A 4 1.67 -11.71 -14.37
CA LYS A 4 1.98 -10.29 -14.50
C LYS A 4 0.77 -9.54 -15.04
N ILE A 5 0.55 -8.33 -14.52
CA ILE A 5 -0.44 -7.39 -15.03
C ILE A 5 0.12 -5.96 -14.97
N LEU A 6 -0.34 -5.10 -15.86
CA LEU A 6 -0.06 -3.67 -15.80
C LEU A 6 -1.25 -2.96 -15.15
N THR A 7 -0.94 -2.04 -14.24
CA THR A 7 -1.94 -1.18 -13.61
C THR A 7 -1.36 0.22 -13.40
N ARG A 8 -2.21 1.17 -13.04
CA ARG A 8 -1.82 2.57 -12.81
C ARG A 8 -1.73 2.85 -11.32
N LEU A 9 -0.74 3.65 -10.94
CA LEU A 9 -0.73 4.32 -9.64
C LEU A 9 -1.77 5.45 -9.70
N ALA A 10 -2.74 5.40 -8.79
CA ALA A 10 -3.69 6.47 -8.58
C ALA A 10 -3.28 7.29 -7.37
N VAL A 11 -3.59 8.58 -7.37
CA VAL A 11 -3.40 9.45 -6.19
C VAL A 11 -4.73 10.13 -5.91
N ALA A 12 -5.42 9.66 -4.88
CA ALA A 12 -6.62 10.35 -4.41
C ALA A 12 -6.20 11.63 -3.69
N LYS A 13 -6.82 12.74 -4.06
CA LYS A 13 -6.63 14.05 -3.43
C LYS A 13 -7.92 14.38 -2.68
N LYS A 14 -7.82 14.70 -1.39
CA LYS A 14 -8.92 15.25 -0.61
C LYS A 14 -8.55 16.67 -0.19
N ALA A 15 -9.39 17.63 -0.55
CA ALA A 15 -9.26 18.98 -0.03
C ALA A 15 -9.56 18.95 1.47
N SER A 16 -8.66 19.47 2.29
CA SER A 16 -8.96 19.77 3.69
C SER A 16 -9.78 21.05 3.76
N SER A 17 -10.68 21.13 4.73
CA SER A 17 -11.46 22.32 5.07
C SER A 17 -10.61 23.46 5.65
N SER A 18 -9.37 23.19 6.08
CA SER A 18 -8.38 24.23 6.39
C SER A 18 -7.55 24.55 5.15
N GLU A 19 -7.41 25.84 4.85
CA GLU A 19 -6.64 26.36 3.73
C GLU A 19 -5.25 25.72 3.64
N GLY A 20 -4.88 25.25 2.45
CA GLY A 20 -3.50 24.89 2.09
C GLY A 20 -3.14 23.40 2.11
N THR A 21 -3.84 22.54 2.85
CA THR A 21 -3.45 21.12 2.94
C THR A 21 -4.25 20.23 1.99
N VAL A 22 -3.60 19.63 0.99
CA VAL A 22 -4.23 18.59 0.15
C VAL A 22 -3.76 17.22 0.63
N TYR A 23 -4.65 16.48 1.28
CA TYR A 23 -4.34 15.10 1.68
C TYR A 23 -4.23 14.25 0.42
N ARG A 24 -3.07 13.61 0.23
CA ARG A 24 -2.80 12.71 -0.89
C ARG A 24 -2.71 11.28 -0.37
N SER A 25 -3.49 10.38 -0.96
CA SER A 25 -3.46 8.95 -0.69
C SER A 25 -3.12 8.21 -1.99
N PRO A 26 -1.84 7.89 -2.23
CA PRO A 26 -1.43 7.04 -3.35
C PRO A 26 -1.99 5.62 -3.17
N ARG A 27 -2.53 5.05 -4.24
CA ARG A 27 -3.15 3.72 -4.27
C ARG A 27 -2.71 2.97 -5.52
N ILE A 28 -2.40 1.69 -5.35
CA ILE A 28 -2.18 0.75 -6.46
C ILE A 28 -3.42 -0.13 -6.52
N TYR A 29 -4.18 -0.03 -7.61
CA TYR A 29 -5.34 -0.90 -7.83
C TYR A 29 -4.87 -2.19 -8.50
N LEU A 30 -5.08 -3.33 -7.85
CA LEU A 30 -4.85 -4.63 -8.45
C LEU A 30 -6.14 -5.10 -9.14
N PRO A 31 -6.11 -5.43 -10.45
CA PRO A 31 -7.31 -5.90 -11.14
C PRO A 31 -7.82 -7.23 -10.59
N THR A 32 -9.14 -7.44 -10.62
CA THR A 32 -9.79 -8.67 -10.12
C THR A 32 -9.28 -9.93 -10.80
N LYS A 33 -8.97 -9.85 -12.10
CA LYS A 33 -8.32 -10.93 -12.85
C LYS A 33 -6.99 -11.41 -12.24
N LEU A 34 -6.28 -10.55 -11.50
CA LEU A 34 -5.08 -10.92 -10.74
C LEU A 34 -5.45 -11.42 -9.34
N THR A 35 -6.35 -10.75 -8.63
CA THR A 35 -6.65 -11.03 -7.21
C THR A 35 -7.51 -12.28 -7.00
N ASP A 36 -8.34 -12.63 -7.97
CA ASP A 36 -9.25 -13.78 -7.90
C ASP A 36 -8.59 -15.07 -8.40
N ASP A 37 -7.37 -14.98 -8.96
CA ASP A 37 -6.58 -16.16 -9.32
C ASP A 37 -6.16 -16.89 -8.04
N SER A 38 -6.34 -18.22 -7.99
CA SER A 38 -6.06 -19.02 -6.80
C SER A 38 -4.59 -19.00 -6.37
N SER A 39 -3.68 -18.57 -7.25
CA SER A 39 -2.26 -18.36 -6.94
C SER A 39 -1.95 -16.96 -6.37
N PHE A 40 -2.94 -16.06 -6.27
CA PHE A 40 -2.74 -14.74 -5.69
C PHE A 40 -2.34 -14.86 -4.21
N PRO A 41 -1.23 -14.24 -3.79
CA PRO A 41 -0.60 -14.62 -2.54
C PRO A 41 -1.23 -13.96 -1.32
N PHE A 42 -2.25 -13.11 -1.43
CA PHE A 42 -2.83 -12.36 -0.31
C PHE A 42 -4.35 -12.54 -0.21
N ARG A 43 -4.90 -12.30 0.98
CA ARG A 43 -6.34 -12.28 1.24
C ARG A 43 -6.74 -10.98 1.94
N GLU A 44 -8.02 -10.66 1.88
CA GLU A 44 -8.57 -9.57 2.68
C GLU A 44 -8.25 -9.78 4.17
N GLY A 45 -7.82 -8.71 4.85
CA GLY A 45 -7.41 -8.76 6.25
C GLY A 45 -5.96 -9.20 6.50
N ASP A 46 -5.22 -9.68 5.48
CA ASP A 46 -3.79 -9.96 5.64
C ASP A 46 -3.04 -8.68 6.04
N LEU A 47 -2.24 -8.73 7.12
CA LEU A 47 -1.29 -7.67 7.44
C LEU A 47 -0.08 -7.80 6.51
N LEU A 48 0.19 -6.77 5.73
CA LEU A 48 1.27 -6.78 4.73
C LEU A 48 2.38 -5.81 5.12
N SER A 49 3.63 -6.25 4.93
CA SER A 49 4.79 -5.37 4.95
C SER A 49 5.11 -4.93 3.52
N ILE A 50 5.41 -3.65 3.36
CA ILE A 50 5.74 -3.03 2.08
C ILE A 50 7.14 -2.44 2.22
N LYS A 51 8.03 -2.80 1.30
CA LYS A 51 9.38 -2.23 1.23
C LYS A 51 9.75 -1.83 -0.19
N VAL A 52 10.67 -0.87 -0.29
CA VAL A 52 11.31 -0.50 -1.55
C VAL A 52 12.63 -1.25 -1.64
N ASP A 53 12.82 -2.01 -2.72
CA ASP A 53 14.06 -2.71 -3.05
C ASP A 53 14.55 -2.22 -4.42
N GLY A 54 15.48 -1.26 -4.38
CA GLY A 54 15.94 -0.53 -5.56
C GLY A 54 14.78 0.16 -6.29
N ARG A 55 14.46 -0.31 -7.50
CA ARG A 55 13.37 0.22 -8.35
C ARG A 55 12.06 -0.58 -8.24
N LYS A 56 11.94 -1.47 -7.26
CA LYS A 56 10.79 -2.35 -7.09
C LYS A 56 10.10 -2.06 -5.77
N LEU A 57 8.76 -2.06 -5.78
CA LEU A 57 7.97 -2.17 -4.57
C LEU A 57 7.71 -3.66 -4.31
N VAL A 58 8.09 -4.13 -3.13
CA VAL A 58 7.92 -5.52 -2.72
C VAL A 58 6.88 -5.57 -1.61
N VAL A 59 5.84 -6.36 -1.81
CA VAL A 59 4.76 -6.59 -0.83
C VAL A 59 4.88 -8.03 -0.33
N GLN A 60 4.89 -8.20 0.98
CA GLN A 60 5.00 -9.50 1.63
C GLN A 60 4.04 -9.57 2.83
N ARG A 61 3.72 -10.78 3.30
CA ARG A 61 3.03 -10.90 4.59
C ARG A 61 3.92 -10.39 5.71
N ALA A 62 3.38 -9.53 6.57
CA ALA A 62 4.07 -9.10 7.76
C ALA A 62 4.31 -10.30 8.69
N GLN A 63 5.52 -10.41 9.23
CA GLN A 63 5.81 -11.38 10.28
C GLN A 63 5.28 -10.84 11.61
N LYS A 64 4.80 -11.70 12.52
CA LYS A 64 4.21 -11.28 13.81
C LYS A 64 5.14 -10.37 14.63
N SER A 65 6.45 -10.54 14.51
CA SER A 65 7.47 -9.70 15.15
C SER A 65 7.56 -8.26 14.61
N GLN A 66 7.05 -7.99 13.40
CA GLN A 66 7.08 -6.66 12.77
C GLN A 66 5.88 -5.79 13.14
N THR A 67 4.85 -6.36 13.78
CA THR A 67 3.64 -5.64 14.22
C THR A 67 3.96 -4.47 15.16
N GLN A 68 5.10 -4.50 15.86
CA GLN A 68 5.57 -3.43 16.75
C GLN A 68 6.08 -2.17 16.02
N LEU A 69 6.43 -2.24 14.73
CA LEU A 69 6.86 -1.04 13.99
C LEU A 69 5.68 -0.21 13.45
N ALA A 70 4.49 -0.79 13.31
CA ALA A 70 3.31 -0.12 12.76
C ALA A 70 2.64 0.86 13.74
N SER A 71 3.02 0.85 15.02
CA SER A 71 2.45 1.70 16.08
C SER A 71 3.29 2.96 16.39
N SER A 72 4.37 3.23 15.66
CA SER A 72 5.09 4.50 15.80
C SER A 72 4.38 5.60 14.99
N PRO A 73 3.80 6.64 15.63
CA PRO A 73 3.21 7.75 14.90
C PRO A 73 4.29 8.46 14.07
N ASP A 74 3.92 8.85 12.85
CA ASP A 74 4.79 9.53 11.90
C ASP A 74 5.26 10.89 12.48
N ILE A 75 6.52 10.96 12.94
CA ILE A 75 7.08 12.14 13.63
C ILE A 75 7.30 13.34 12.67
N ARG A 76 6.97 13.21 11.38
CA ARG A 76 7.29 14.23 10.35
C ARG A 76 6.16 15.24 10.08
N GLN A 77 5.57 15.80 11.13
CA GLN A 77 4.80 17.05 11.03
C GLN A 77 5.06 17.97 12.22
N LYS A 78 6.26 18.55 12.30
CA LYS A 78 6.50 19.89 12.85
C LYS A 78 7.76 20.46 12.23
N GLN A 79 7.56 21.37 11.27
CA GLN A 79 8.42 22.52 10.99
C GLN A 79 7.61 23.51 10.16
#